data_AF-A0A1X1XWX5-F1
#
_entry.id   AF-A0A1X1XWX5-F1
#
_cell.length_a   1.000
_cell.length_b   1.000
_cell.length_c   1.000
_cell.angle_alpha   90.00
_cell.angle_beta   90.00
_cell.angle_gamma   90.00
#
_symmetry.space_group_name_H-M   'P 1'
#
loop_
_entity.id
_entity.type
_entity.pdbx_description
1 polymer ?
#
loop_
_entity_poly.entity_id
_entity_poly.type
_entity_poly.pdbx_seq_one_letter_code
_entity_poly.pdbx_strand_id
1 'polypeptide(L)'
;MPLVSHRVSYPADSKWVRRNVQLAQPEADIGDLLSKLESIVQSEYFFAGHERELRDLVRHPRSIDLSEAACAGIDPNLYHPDGPLDELSAARCSTCPVRMGCLALALQAEDPQAREGWYGGVGPDDRAEIARDLKLPTVHVCGGKDPATEAVRLRASGLTVNQVAAYLACSRRTVQRYCRRSLFEAL
;
A
#
# COMPACT_ATOMS: atom_id res chain seq x y z
N MET A 1 -39.75 -19.20 -33.89
CA MET A 1 -38.56 -19.94 -33.41
C MET A 1 -38.68 -20.16 -31.91
N PRO A 2 -38.79 -21.39 -31.41
CA PRO A 2 -38.69 -21.69 -29.99
C PRO A 2 -37.44 -22.54 -29.64
N LEU A 3 -37.08 -22.45 -28.36
CA LEU A 3 -35.88 -22.96 -27.68
C LEU A 3 -35.81 -24.49 -27.63
N VAL A 4 -34.61 -25.05 -27.79
CA VAL A 4 -34.31 -26.48 -27.59
C VAL A 4 -33.68 -26.68 -26.21
N SER A 5 -34.33 -27.50 -25.38
CA SER A 5 -33.84 -28.02 -24.10
C SER A 5 -33.28 -29.43 -24.33
N HIS A 6 -32.00 -29.66 -24.01
CA HIS A 6 -31.42 -30.99 -24.02
C HIS A 6 -31.38 -31.54 -22.59
N ARG A 7 -32.18 -32.60 -22.35
CA ARG A 7 -32.02 -33.51 -21.21
C ARG A 7 -30.92 -34.52 -21.55
N VAL A 8 -30.01 -34.76 -20.61
CA VAL A 8 -29.09 -35.91 -20.64
C VAL A 8 -29.51 -36.89 -19.54
N SER A 9 -29.84 -38.12 -19.95
CA SER A 9 -30.15 -39.26 -19.08
C SER A 9 -28.87 -39.98 -18.65
N TYR A 10 -28.84 -40.51 -17.42
CA TYR A 10 -27.83 -41.45 -16.94
C TYR A 10 -28.41 -42.86 -16.80
N PRO A 11 -27.64 -43.92 -17.14
CA PRO A 11 -28.13 -45.30 -17.08
C PRO A 11 -28.12 -45.85 -15.65
N ALA A 12 -29.15 -46.66 -15.38
CA ALA A 12 -29.29 -47.46 -14.18
C ALA A 12 -28.34 -48.67 -14.22
N ASP A 13 -27.99 -49.16 -13.03
CA ASP A 13 -27.25 -50.39 -12.74
C ASP A 13 -25.72 -50.34 -12.78
N SER A 14 -25.16 -50.03 -11.60
CA SER A 14 -23.84 -50.50 -11.18
C SER A 14 -23.84 -50.69 -9.66
N LYS A 15 -24.23 -51.88 -9.19
CA LYS A 15 -24.01 -52.32 -7.80
C LYS A 15 -22.60 -52.91 -7.69
N TRP A 16 -21.67 -52.29 -6.95
CA TRP A 16 -20.58 -53.03 -6.28
C TRP A 16 -20.07 -52.33 -5.00
N VAL A 17 -20.33 -53.01 -3.87
CA VAL A 17 -19.49 -53.21 -2.67
C VAL A 17 -19.00 -51.98 -1.88
N ARG A 18 -19.57 -51.80 -0.68
CA ARG A 18 -19.02 -50.98 0.40
C ARG A 18 -17.69 -51.59 0.87
N ARG A 19 -16.55 -51.03 0.45
CA ARG A 19 -15.34 -51.09 1.27
C ARG A 19 -15.44 -49.98 2.31
N ASN A 20 -15.46 -50.37 3.59
CA ASN A 20 -15.13 -49.44 4.66
C ASN A 20 -13.66 -49.07 4.51
N VAL A 21 -13.40 -47.97 3.80
CA VAL A 21 -12.17 -47.21 3.95
C VAL A 21 -12.47 -46.21 5.04
N GLN A 22 -11.89 -46.40 6.24
CA GLN A 22 -11.74 -45.30 7.17
C GLN A 22 -10.88 -44.25 6.46
N LEU A 23 -11.54 -43.27 5.84
CA LEU A 23 -10.90 -42.05 5.38
C LEU A 23 -10.53 -41.29 6.65
N ALA A 24 -9.26 -41.41 7.02
CA ALA A 24 -8.63 -40.45 7.90
C ALA A 24 -8.98 -39.06 7.38
N GLN A 25 -9.67 -38.28 8.20
CA GLN A 25 -10.02 -36.92 7.85
C GLN A 25 -8.73 -36.13 7.61
N PRO A 26 -8.58 -35.39 6.49
CA PRO A 26 -7.98 -34.08 6.58
C PRO A 26 -9.14 -33.12 6.77
N GLU A 27 -9.54 -32.89 8.02
CA GLU A 27 -10.33 -31.70 8.35
C GLU A 27 -9.40 -30.49 8.14
N ALA A 28 -9.19 -30.10 6.88
CA ALA A 28 -8.91 -28.71 6.62
C ALA A 28 -10.21 -28.00 6.98
N ASP A 29 -10.23 -27.44 8.19
CA ASP A 29 -11.35 -26.66 8.73
C ASP A 29 -11.79 -25.69 7.63
N ILE A 30 -13.03 -25.83 7.17
CA ILE A 30 -13.61 -24.95 6.16
C ILE A 30 -13.53 -23.50 6.67
N GLY A 31 -13.59 -23.29 7.99
CA GLY A 31 -13.32 -22.00 8.63
C GLY A 31 -11.90 -21.50 8.37
N ASP A 32 -10.87 -22.33 8.55
CA ASP A 32 -9.47 -21.95 8.27
C ASP A 32 -9.21 -21.71 6.77
N LEU A 33 -9.87 -22.46 5.88
CA LEU A 33 -9.83 -22.22 4.43
C LEU A 33 -10.55 -20.94 4.02
N LEU A 34 -11.70 -20.63 4.63
CA LEU A 34 -12.43 -19.38 4.39
C LEU A 34 -11.70 -18.18 4.97
N SER A 35 -11.11 -18.27 6.17
CA SER A 35 -10.25 -17.22 6.73
C SER A 35 -8.96 -17.04 5.93
N LYS A 36 -8.38 -18.12 5.39
CA LYS A 36 -7.27 -18.02 4.43
C LYS A 36 -7.71 -17.36 3.13
N LEU A 37 -8.87 -17.71 2.59
CA LEU A 37 -9.43 -17.09 1.38
C LEU A 37 -9.78 -15.61 1.61
N GLU A 38 -10.37 -15.24 2.75
CA GLU A 38 -10.59 -13.85 3.16
C GLU A 38 -9.25 -13.11 3.26
N SER A 39 -8.24 -13.70 3.90
CA SER A 39 -6.89 -13.10 3.95
C SER A 39 -6.20 -12.98 2.58
N ILE A 40 -6.62 -13.78 1.60
CA ILE A 40 -6.12 -13.75 0.22
C ILE A 40 -6.88 -12.71 -0.63
N VAL A 41 -8.09 -12.29 -0.22
CA VAL A 41 -9.00 -11.45 -1.04
C VAL A 41 -9.22 -10.04 -0.46
N GLN A 42 -8.84 -9.74 0.79
CA GLN A 42 -9.23 -8.51 1.49
C GLN A 42 -8.22 -7.35 1.45
N SER A 43 -7.84 -6.91 0.25
CA SER A 43 -7.42 -5.51 0.11
C SER A 43 -8.67 -4.72 -0.30
N GLU A 44 -9.17 -3.81 0.53
CA GLU A 44 -10.24 -2.87 0.12
C GLU A 44 -9.74 -1.83 -0.89
N TYR A 45 -8.45 -1.86 -1.19
CA TYR A 45 -7.81 -0.91 -2.09
C TYR A 45 -7.96 -1.33 -3.56
N PHE A 46 -7.80 -0.35 -4.45
CA PHE A 46 -7.95 -0.51 -5.90
C PHE A 46 -7.03 -1.56 -6.55
N PHE A 47 -6.01 -2.04 -5.84
CA PHE A 47 -5.06 -3.05 -6.31
C PHE A 47 -5.37 -4.45 -5.78
N ALA A 48 -6.57 -4.69 -5.25
CA ALA A 48 -7.00 -6.03 -4.80
C ALA A 48 -6.74 -7.09 -5.88
N GLY A 49 -6.02 -8.16 -5.52
CA GLY A 49 -5.58 -9.21 -6.44
C GLY A 49 -4.29 -8.90 -7.23
N HIS A 50 -3.74 -7.69 -7.10
CA HIS A 50 -2.51 -7.20 -7.72
C HIS A 50 -1.42 -6.88 -6.69
N GLU A 51 -1.48 -7.46 -5.49
CA GLU A 51 -0.54 -7.21 -4.39
C GLU A 51 0.91 -7.59 -4.75
N ARG A 52 1.07 -8.64 -5.56
CA ARG A 52 2.40 -9.06 -6.06
C ARG A 52 2.98 -8.00 -7.00
N GLU A 53 2.17 -7.49 -7.91
CA GLU A 53 2.56 -6.45 -8.86
C GLU A 53 2.98 -5.17 -8.13
N LEU A 54 2.17 -4.71 -7.16
CA LEU A 54 2.51 -3.56 -6.32
C LEU A 54 3.84 -3.78 -5.58
N ARG A 55 4.05 -4.96 -4.98
CA ARG A 55 5.30 -5.28 -4.28
C ARG A 55 6.51 -5.26 -5.24
N ASP A 56 6.34 -5.76 -6.46
CA ASP A 56 7.42 -5.77 -7.45
C ASP A 56 7.77 -4.35 -7.93
N LEU A 57 6.77 -3.47 -8.09
CA LEU A 57 6.98 -2.05 -8.40
C LEU A 57 7.73 -1.31 -7.28
N VAL A 58 7.38 -1.57 -6.01
CA VAL A 58 8.09 -0.98 -4.86
C VAL A 58 9.57 -1.39 -4.87
N ARG A 59 9.89 -2.64 -5.26
CA ARG A 59 11.27 -3.14 -5.33
C ARG A 59 12.05 -2.60 -6.52
N HIS A 60 11.37 -2.23 -7.62
CA HIS A 60 11.98 -1.80 -8.87
C HIS A 60 11.46 -0.44 -9.35
N PRO A 61 11.62 0.64 -8.56
CA PRO A 61 10.98 1.93 -8.84
C PRO A 61 11.42 2.59 -10.16
N ARG A 62 12.59 2.18 -10.70
CA ARG A 62 13.11 2.72 -11.97
C ARG A 62 12.27 2.33 -13.20
N SER A 63 11.39 1.35 -13.09
CA SER A 63 10.46 0.97 -14.17
C SER A 63 9.16 1.77 -14.16
N ILE A 64 8.95 2.65 -13.19
CA ILE A 64 7.70 3.40 -13.03
C ILE A 64 7.78 4.67 -13.86
N ASP A 65 6.89 4.77 -14.85
CA ASP A 65 6.63 6.01 -15.59
C ASP A 65 5.39 6.72 -15.02
N LEU A 66 5.54 8.02 -14.71
CA LEU A 66 4.46 8.88 -14.22
C LEU A 66 4.07 9.96 -15.22
N SER A 67 4.59 9.92 -16.45
CA SER A 67 4.33 10.93 -17.49
C SER A 67 2.84 11.12 -17.79
N GLU A 68 2.04 10.07 -17.62
CA GLU A 68 0.57 10.07 -17.81
C GLU A 68 -0.22 10.33 -16.53
N ALA A 69 0.39 10.91 -15.49
CA ALA A 69 -0.32 11.25 -14.26
C ALA A 69 -1.46 12.24 -14.52
N ALA A 70 -2.68 11.86 -14.13
CA ALA A 70 -3.87 12.71 -14.27
C ALA A 70 -3.79 14.03 -13.46
N CYS A 71 -2.91 14.09 -12.46
CA CYS A 71 -2.63 15.30 -11.68
C CYS A 71 -1.49 16.15 -12.24
N ALA A 72 -0.90 15.80 -13.38
CA ALA A 72 0.18 16.58 -13.98
C ALA A 72 -0.27 18.03 -14.26
N GLY A 73 0.51 19.00 -13.81
CA GLY A 73 0.21 20.43 -13.94
C GLY A 73 -0.78 20.99 -12.91
N ILE A 74 -1.28 20.17 -11.98
CA ILE A 74 -2.12 20.61 -10.86
C ILE A 74 -1.23 21.05 -9.67
N ASP A 75 -1.72 22.00 -8.86
CA ASP A 75 -1.03 22.42 -7.63
C ASP A 75 -0.82 21.21 -6.69
N PRO A 76 0.44 20.84 -6.38
CA PRO A 76 0.73 19.72 -5.50
C PRO A 76 0.13 19.87 -4.10
N ASN A 77 -0.10 21.09 -3.61
CA ASN A 77 -0.64 21.31 -2.26
C ASN A 77 -2.05 20.72 -2.08
N LEU A 78 -2.81 20.53 -3.16
CA LEU A 78 -4.12 19.87 -3.12
C LEU A 78 -4.02 18.39 -2.69
N TYR A 79 -2.85 17.77 -2.87
CA TYR A 79 -2.58 16.39 -2.45
C TYR A 79 -1.85 16.32 -1.11
N HIS A 80 -1.68 17.45 -0.42
CA HIS A 80 -1.13 17.56 0.93
C HIS A 80 -2.02 18.40 1.88
N PRO A 81 -3.33 18.11 1.99
CA PRO A 81 -4.19 18.77 2.97
C PRO A 81 -3.91 18.28 4.40
N ASP A 82 -4.34 19.04 5.40
CA ASP A 82 -4.33 18.64 6.82
C ASP A 82 -5.44 17.61 7.17
N GLY A 83 -5.99 16.92 6.17
CA GLY A 83 -7.16 16.04 6.31
C GLY A 83 -7.46 15.20 5.06
N PRO A 84 -8.73 14.85 4.80
CA PRO A 84 -9.10 14.08 3.62
C PRO A 84 -8.88 14.88 2.34
N LEU A 85 -8.64 14.15 1.24
CA LEU A 85 -8.61 14.74 -0.08
C LEU A 85 -9.96 15.35 -0.45
N ASP A 86 -9.97 16.48 -1.18
CA ASP A 86 -11.20 16.99 -1.77
C ASP A 86 -11.74 16.04 -2.86
N GLU A 87 -13.04 16.10 -3.13
CA GLU A 87 -13.72 15.18 -4.06
C GLU A 87 -13.12 15.22 -5.48
N LEU A 88 -12.70 16.39 -5.96
CA LEU A 88 -12.16 16.54 -7.31
C LEU A 88 -10.77 15.90 -7.41
N SER A 89 -9.91 16.14 -6.42
CA SER A 89 -8.61 15.48 -6.34
C SER A 89 -8.77 13.97 -6.16
N ALA A 90 -9.79 13.52 -5.43
CA ALA A 90 -10.02 12.09 -5.16
C ALA A 90 -10.48 11.38 -6.44
N ALA A 91 -11.40 12.00 -7.18
CA ALA A 91 -11.85 11.54 -8.49
C ALA A 91 -10.70 11.48 -9.50
N ARG A 92 -9.79 12.47 -9.50
CA ARG A 92 -8.59 12.43 -10.35
C ARG A 92 -7.71 11.23 -10.02
N CYS A 93 -7.45 10.97 -8.75
CA CYS A 93 -6.67 9.81 -8.35
C CYS A 93 -7.35 8.49 -8.71
N SER A 94 -8.68 8.40 -8.59
CA SER A 94 -9.41 7.15 -8.84
C SER A 94 -9.39 6.73 -10.32
N THR A 95 -9.28 7.68 -11.25
CA THR A 95 -9.20 7.41 -12.70
C THR A 95 -7.79 7.51 -13.28
N CYS A 96 -6.77 7.75 -12.44
CA CYS A 96 -5.40 7.98 -12.91
C CYS A 96 -4.75 6.68 -13.42
N PRO A 97 -4.21 6.64 -14.66
CA PRO A 97 -3.64 5.40 -15.22
C PRO A 97 -2.38 4.94 -14.48
N VAL A 98 -1.64 5.86 -13.87
CA VAL A 98 -0.39 5.57 -13.14
C VAL A 98 -0.59 5.39 -11.63
N ARG A 99 -1.85 5.23 -11.17
CA ARG A 99 -2.20 5.18 -9.74
C ARG A 99 -1.39 4.14 -8.96
N MET A 100 -1.20 2.94 -9.51
CA MET A 100 -0.41 1.87 -8.86
C MET A 100 1.08 2.23 -8.76
N GLY A 101 1.67 2.74 -9.84
CA GLY A 101 3.06 3.21 -9.83
C GLY A 101 3.29 4.38 -8.87
N CYS A 102 2.33 5.31 -8.80
CA CYS A 102 2.36 6.43 -7.84
C CYS A 102 2.37 5.94 -6.39
N LEU A 103 1.50 4.98 -6.04
CA LEU A 103 1.47 4.35 -4.72
C LEU A 103 2.79 3.62 -4.42
N ALA A 104 3.32 2.86 -5.38
CA ALA A 104 4.57 2.12 -5.22
C ALA A 104 5.76 3.05 -4.94
N LEU A 105 5.87 4.17 -5.66
CA LEU A 105 6.91 5.17 -5.41
C LEU A 105 6.79 5.81 -4.02
N ALA A 106 5.56 6.10 -3.58
CA ALA A 106 5.33 6.63 -2.24
C ALA A 106 5.79 5.63 -1.17
N LEU A 107 5.33 4.37 -1.25
CA LEU A 107 5.70 3.31 -0.30
C LEU A 107 7.22 3.04 -0.29
N GLN A 108 7.89 3.21 -1.42
CA GLN A 108 9.33 3.01 -1.56
C GLN A 108 10.16 4.15 -0.94
N ALA A 109 9.72 5.40 -1.14
CA ALA A 109 10.51 6.59 -0.82
C ALA A 109 10.14 7.22 0.53
N GLU A 110 8.97 6.91 1.07
CA GLU A 110 8.48 7.51 2.30
C GLU A 110 9.25 7.01 3.53
N ASP A 111 9.25 7.86 4.56
CA ASP A 111 9.69 7.46 5.88
C ASP A 111 8.47 6.81 6.56
N PRO A 112 8.54 5.54 6.99
CA PRO A 112 7.41 4.86 7.62
C PRO A 112 6.88 5.56 8.86
N GLN A 113 7.69 6.40 9.51
CA GLN A 113 7.28 7.18 10.68
C GLN A 113 6.72 8.55 10.30
N ALA A 114 6.91 9.04 9.07
CA ALA A 114 6.59 10.41 8.65
C ALA A 114 5.87 10.45 7.30
N ARG A 115 4.79 9.67 7.19
CA ARG A 115 3.91 9.67 6.01
C ARG A 115 3.06 10.93 6.00
N GLU A 116 2.97 11.56 4.84
CA GLU A 116 2.16 12.75 4.61
C GLU A 116 1.58 12.69 3.20
N GLY A 117 0.55 13.50 2.96
CA GLY A 117 -0.08 13.64 1.66
C GLY A 117 -0.70 12.36 1.12
N TRP A 118 -1.19 12.46 -0.09
CA TRP A 118 -1.95 11.43 -0.76
C TRP A 118 -1.29 11.04 -2.07
N TYR A 119 -1.04 9.74 -2.23
CA TYR A 119 -0.37 9.18 -3.39
C TYR A 119 -1.14 7.97 -3.89
N GLY A 120 -1.38 7.91 -5.20
CA GLY A 120 -2.30 6.93 -5.77
C GLY A 120 -3.69 6.98 -5.14
N GLY A 121 -4.14 8.14 -4.64
CA GLY A 121 -5.41 8.27 -3.92
C GLY A 121 -5.46 7.51 -2.59
N VAL A 122 -4.31 7.24 -1.96
CA VAL A 122 -4.20 6.54 -0.68
C VAL A 122 -3.57 7.47 0.35
N GLY A 123 -4.22 7.59 1.51
CA GLY A 123 -3.79 8.46 2.61
C GLY A 123 -2.60 7.90 3.39
N PRO A 124 -2.01 8.69 4.31
CA PRO A 124 -0.87 8.27 5.12
C PRO A 124 -1.12 7.00 5.95
N ASP A 125 -2.26 6.93 6.64
CA ASP A 125 -2.60 5.82 7.54
C ASP A 125 -2.83 4.53 6.74
N ASP A 126 -3.63 4.61 5.67
CA ASP A 126 -3.82 3.50 4.72
C ASP A 126 -2.49 2.98 4.15
N ARG A 127 -1.57 3.87 3.76
CA ARG A 127 -0.25 3.44 3.29
C ARG A 127 0.57 2.75 4.38
N ALA A 128 0.37 3.10 5.65
CA ALA A 128 0.99 2.39 6.76
C ALA A 128 0.45 0.96 6.91
N GLU A 129 -0.85 0.78 6.74
CA GLU A 129 -1.51 -0.53 6.74
C GLU A 129 -1.04 -1.37 5.56
N ILE A 130 -1.09 -0.82 4.34
CA ILE A 130 -0.62 -1.48 3.12
C ILE A 130 0.84 -1.93 3.26
N ALA A 131 1.73 -1.07 3.76
CA ALA A 131 3.13 -1.42 3.95
C ALA A 131 3.32 -2.58 4.94
N ARG A 132 2.52 -2.62 6.01
CA ARG A 132 2.51 -3.67 7.03
C ARG A 132 2.03 -4.99 6.44
N ASP A 133 0.90 -4.97 5.75
CA ASP A 133 0.23 -6.16 5.21
C ASP A 133 1.05 -6.79 4.07
N LEU A 134 1.61 -5.95 3.20
CA LEU A 134 2.48 -6.39 2.12
C LEU A 134 3.89 -6.78 2.60
N LYS A 135 4.21 -6.56 3.88
CA LYS A 135 5.52 -6.78 4.51
C LYS A 135 6.64 -6.10 3.72
N LEU A 136 6.41 -4.84 3.35
CA LEU A 136 7.40 -4.07 2.60
C LEU A 136 8.60 -3.76 3.50
N PRO A 137 9.83 -3.80 2.95
CA PRO A 137 11.01 -3.45 3.72
C PRO A 137 10.90 -1.99 4.16
N THR A 138 10.94 -1.75 5.47
CA THR A 138 11.13 -0.40 5.99
C THR A 138 12.53 0.03 5.61
N VAL A 139 12.66 0.98 4.69
CA VAL A 139 13.95 1.58 4.36
C VAL A 139 14.38 2.36 5.62
N HIS A 140 15.14 1.70 6.48
CA HIS A 140 15.81 2.35 7.58
C HIS A 140 16.89 3.24 6.99
N VAL A 141 16.62 4.54 6.90
CA VAL A 141 17.66 5.54 6.72
C VAL A 141 18.53 5.50 7.99
N CYS A 142 19.64 4.77 7.88
CA CYS A 142 20.85 4.81 8.68
C CYS A 142 20.69 5.04 10.20
N GLY A 143 20.73 3.95 10.98
CA GLY A 143 21.40 3.97 12.29
C GLY A 143 20.56 4.33 13.51
N GLY A 144 19.62 3.46 13.89
CA GLY A 144 19.20 3.21 15.28
C GLY A 144 18.56 4.35 16.10
N LYS A 145 18.54 5.58 15.60
CA LYS A 145 17.86 6.73 16.19
C LYS A 145 16.85 7.24 15.19
N ASP A 146 15.67 7.61 15.68
CA ASP A 146 14.64 8.26 14.86
C ASP A 146 15.23 9.51 14.17
N PRO A 147 15.36 9.52 12.83
CA PRO A 147 15.92 10.64 12.08
C PRO A 147 15.15 11.94 12.29
N ALA A 148 13.85 11.86 12.59
CA ALA A 148 13.03 13.04 12.88
C ALA A 148 13.43 13.68 14.21
N THR A 149 13.47 12.88 15.29
CA THR A 149 13.96 13.30 16.61
C THR A 149 15.38 13.89 16.52
N GLU A 150 16.27 13.24 15.78
CA GLU A 150 17.64 13.71 15.60
C GLU A 150 17.70 15.03 14.79
N ALA A 151 16.88 15.19 13.75
CA ALA A 151 16.79 16.43 13.00
C ALA A 151 16.33 17.61 13.88
N VAL A 152 15.32 17.38 14.73
CA VAL A 152 14.81 18.37 15.69
C VAL A 152 15.90 18.74 16.69
N ARG A 153 16.60 17.74 17.26
CA ARG A 153 17.72 17.96 18.18
C ARG A 153 18.83 18.81 17.54
N LEU A 154 19.23 18.48 16.31
CA LEU A 154 20.28 19.22 15.59
C LEU A 154 19.84 20.66 15.24
N ARG A 155 18.56 20.86 14.94
CA ARG A 155 17.99 22.20 14.74
C ARG A 155 17.98 23.01 16.04
N ALA A 156 17.61 22.39 17.15
CA ALA A 156 17.65 23.02 18.48
C ALA A 156 19.09 23.38 18.90
N SER A 157 20.09 22.62 18.46
CA SER A 157 21.51 22.96 18.66
C SER A 157 22.05 24.02 17.68
N GLY A 158 21.20 24.62 16.84
CA GLY A 158 21.56 25.74 15.98
C GLY A 158 22.05 25.39 14.57
N LEU A 159 22.08 24.11 14.17
CA LEU A 159 22.44 23.75 12.79
C LEU A 159 21.37 24.23 11.81
N THR A 160 21.79 24.70 10.64
CA THR A 160 20.86 25.05 9.55
C THR A 160 20.24 23.80 8.93
N VAL A 161 19.08 23.95 8.28
CA VAL A 161 18.39 22.85 7.58
C VAL A 161 19.31 22.13 6.58
N ASN A 162 20.15 22.86 5.85
CA ASN A 162 21.08 22.27 4.88
C ASN A 162 22.18 21.45 5.56
N GLN A 163 22.68 21.89 6.72
CA GLN A 163 23.67 21.13 7.48
C GLN A 163 23.08 19.85 8.06
N VAL A 164 21.85 19.93 8.59
CA VAL A 164 21.13 18.74 9.08
C VAL A 164 20.86 17.77 7.94
N ALA A 165 20.48 18.26 6.75
CA ALA A 165 20.24 17.44 5.57
C ALA A 165 21.52 16.69 5.14
N ALA A 166 22.65 17.39 5.11
CA ALA A 166 23.95 16.78 4.85
C ALA A 166 24.33 15.75 5.92
N TYR A 167 24.08 16.05 7.20
CA TYR A 167 24.41 15.17 8.33
C TYR A 167 23.60 13.88 8.32
N LEU A 168 22.29 13.96 8.07
CA LEU A 168 21.38 12.82 8.01
C LEU A 168 21.35 12.13 6.64
N ALA A 169 22.18 12.59 5.69
CA ALA A 169 22.21 12.12 4.31
C ALA A 169 20.81 12.11 3.65
N CYS A 170 20.00 13.15 3.91
CA CYS A 170 18.65 13.29 3.39
C CYS A 170 18.42 14.64 2.70
N SER A 171 17.26 14.84 2.08
CA SER A 171 16.97 16.09 1.38
C SER A 171 16.64 17.23 2.34
N ARG A 172 16.87 18.49 1.91
CA ARG A 172 16.41 19.70 2.63
C ARG A 172 14.93 19.63 2.99
N ARG A 173 14.09 19.15 2.04
CA ARG A 173 12.65 19.01 2.22
C ARG A 173 12.31 17.99 3.32
N THR A 174 13.07 16.90 3.39
CA THR A 174 12.93 15.87 4.44
C THR A 174 13.20 16.44 5.83
N VAL A 175 14.26 17.26 5.98
CA VAL A 175 14.53 17.94 7.26
C VAL A 175 13.42 18.93 7.62
N GLN A 176 12.96 19.73 6.66
CA GLN A 176 11.85 20.66 6.90
C GLN A 176 10.58 19.92 7.36
N ARG A 177 10.30 18.74 6.78
CA ARG A 177 9.22 17.85 7.19
C ARG A 177 9.37 17.42 8.66
N TYR A 178 10.53 16.89 9.03
CA TYR A 178 10.82 16.46 10.41
C TYR A 178 10.61 17.56 11.44
N CYS A 179 11.04 18.79 11.13
CA CYS A 179 10.95 19.92 12.05
C CYS A 179 9.53 20.49 12.18
N ARG A 180 8.69 20.34 11.15
CA ARG A 180 7.28 20.77 11.20
C ARG A 180 6.45 19.86 12.09
N ARG A 181 6.71 18.54 12.06
CA ARG A 181 5.96 17.57 12.87
C ARG A 181 6.16 17.79 14.38
N SER A 182 7.39 18.06 14.82
CA SER A 182 7.65 18.26 16.26
C SER A 182 7.03 19.53 16.83
N LEU A 183 6.73 20.52 15.99
CA LEU A 183 6.04 21.73 16.43
C LEU A 183 4.55 21.46 16.72
N PHE A 184 3.98 20.42 16.10
CA PHE A 184 2.60 19.98 16.34
C PHE A 184 2.48 19.04 17.54
N GLU A 185 3.46 18.17 17.80
CA GLU A 185 3.46 17.24 18.95
C GLU A 185 3.77 17.91 20.30
N ALA A 186 4.17 19.18 20.32
CA ALA A 186 4.52 19.94 21.53
C ALA A 186 3.41 20.88 22.05
N LEU A 187 2.22 20.82 21.45
CA LEU A 187 0.99 21.53 21.82
C LEU A 187 -0.05 20.54 22.35
#